data_AF-A0A534SCH9-F1
#
_entry.id   AF-A0A534SCH9-F1
#
_cell.length_a   1.000
_cell.length_b   1.000
_cell.length_c   1.000
_cell.angle_alpha   90.00
_cell.angle_beta   90.00
_cell.angle_gamma   90.00
#
_symmetry.space_group_name_H-M   'P 1'
#
loop_
_entity.id
_entity.type
_entity.pdbx_description
1 polymer ?
#
loop_
_entity_poly.entity_id
_entity_poly.type
_entity_poly.pdbx_seq_one_letter_code
_entity_poly.pdbx_strand_id
1 'polypeptide(L)'
;MATFFGREPYISWHKKGFVRVLLQTNRKRDSRLADVPTIYELMDQHKTTEAGKRLTRVILVAATLGRPIAVTPGIPPDRLKLLREAYLKTLKDPELVAETKRQRWDIDPLTGEEMEQLAKEVIAQPKEVIERMKWVLGN
;
A
#
# COMPACT_ATOMS: atom_id res chain seq x y z
N MET A 1 -7.85 -0.59 -0.83
CA MET A 1 -9.25 -0.35 -0.43
C MET A 1 -9.82 0.97 -0.94
N ALA A 2 -9.02 2.04 -1.07
CA ALA A 2 -9.47 3.35 -1.55
C ALA A 2 -10.38 3.30 -2.80
N THR A 3 -10.02 2.53 -3.84
CA THR A 3 -10.85 2.40 -5.05
C THR A 3 -12.19 1.71 -4.82
N PHE A 4 -12.24 0.72 -3.93
CA PHE A 4 -13.44 -0.07 -3.67
C PHE A 4 -14.50 0.71 -2.87
N PHE A 5 -14.08 1.59 -1.95
CA PHE A 5 -15.00 2.43 -1.19
C PHE A 5 -15.16 3.85 -1.73
N GLY A 6 -14.32 4.27 -2.68
CA GLY A 6 -14.29 5.64 -3.19
C GLY A 6 -15.22 5.94 -4.36
N ARG A 7 -15.68 4.92 -5.13
CA ARG A 7 -16.46 5.15 -6.36
C ARG A 7 -17.48 4.05 -6.68
N GLU A 8 -18.48 4.42 -7.48
CA GLU A 8 -19.42 3.47 -8.08
C GLU A 8 -18.73 2.61 -9.17
N PRO A 9 -19.21 1.38 -9.43
CA PRO A 9 -20.38 0.74 -8.80
C PRO A 9 -20.07 0.02 -7.48
N TYR A 10 -18.82 0.02 -7.02
CA TYR A 10 -18.36 -0.79 -5.89
C TYR A 10 -19.09 -0.47 -4.58
N ILE A 11 -19.36 0.82 -4.33
CA ILE A 11 -20.13 1.26 -3.15
C ILE A 11 -21.54 0.65 -3.17
N SER A 12 -22.25 0.76 -4.28
CA SER A 12 -23.60 0.20 -4.42
C SER A 12 -23.61 -1.32 -4.31
N TRP A 13 -22.64 -1.99 -4.94
CA TRP A 13 -22.54 -3.45 -4.88
C TRP A 13 -22.30 -3.95 -3.46
N HIS A 14 -21.41 -3.31 -2.71
CA HIS A 14 -21.16 -3.66 -1.32
C HIS A 14 -22.41 -3.46 -0.45
N LYS A 15 -23.07 -2.29 -0.56
CA LYS A 15 -24.28 -1.98 0.24
C LYS A 15 -25.45 -2.93 -0.06
N LYS A 16 -25.60 -3.37 -1.30
CA LYS A 16 -26.66 -4.30 -1.73
C LYS A 16 -26.31 -5.77 -1.48
N GLY A 17 -25.14 -6.07 -0.92
CA GLY A 17 -24.67 -7.45 -0.74
C GLY A 17 -24.39 -8.19 -2.05
N PHE A 18 -24.24 -7.48 -3.17
CA PHE A 18 -23.93 -8.06 -4.47
C PHE A 18 -22.50 -8.60 -4.54
N VAL A 19 -21.59 -8.00 -3.77
CA VAL A 19 -20.21 -8.47 -3.61
C VAL A 19 -19.91 -8.70 -2.12
N ARG A 20 -19.02 -9.65 -1.84
CA ARG A 20 -18.47 -9.90 -0.50
C ARG A 20 -16.95 -9.84 -0.56
N VAL A 21 -16.36 -9.09 0.36
CA VAL A 21 -14.90 -9.04 0.50
C VAL A 21 -14.47 -10.21 1.38
N LEU A 22 -13.55 -11.03 0.88
CA LEU A 22 -13.08 -12.23 1.59
C LEU A 22 -11.69 -12.06 2.20
N LEU A 23 -10.92 -11.11 1.67
CA LEU A 23 -9.52 -10.93 2.00
C LEU A 23 -9.12 -9.46 1.89
N GLN A 24 -8.33 -8.99 2.85
CA GLN A 24 -7.66 -7.69 2.78
C GLN A 24 -6.16 -7.85 2.49
N THR A 25 -5.64 -7.04 1.58
CA THR A 25 -4.20 -7.02 1.26
C THR A 25 -3.41 -5.97 2.05
N ASN A 26 -4.11 -5.10 2.78
CA ASN A 26 -3.48 -4.12 3.68
C ASN A 26 -2.82 -4.83 4.88
N ARG A 27 -1.78 -4.23 5.46
CA ARG A 27 -1.13 -4.76 6.68
C ARG A 27 -2.02 -4.75 7.91
N LYS A 28 -2.92 -3.76 7.98
CA LYS A 28 -3.90 -3.61 9.04
C LYS A 28 -5.29 -3.73 8.43
N ARG A 29 -6.24 -4.26 9.20
CA ARG A 29 -7.65 -4.31 8.81
C ARG A 29 -8.17 -2.88 8.61
N ASP A 30 -8.92 -2.67 7.54
CA ASP A 30 -9.73 -1.47 7.36
C ASP A 30 -10.92 -1.53 8.33
N SER A 31 -11.22 -0.44 9.04
CA SER A 31 -12.33 -0.39 10.00
C SER A 31 -13.70 -0.63 9.34
N ARG A 32 -13.81 -0.37 8.03
CA ARG A 32 -15.02 -0.64 7.23
C ARG A 32 -15.22 -2.13 6.94
N LEU A 33 -14.20 -2.97 7.18
CA LEU A 33 -14.17 -4.41 6.93
C LEU A 33 -13.56 -5.14 8.13
N ALA A 34 -13.96 -4.78 9.35
CA ALA A 34 -13.34 -5.31 10.57
C ALA A 34 -13.48 -6.84 10.72
N ASP A 35 -14.48 -7.44 10.10
CA ASP A 35 -14.78 -8.87 10.08
C ASP A 35 -13.96 -9.66 9.05
N VAL A 36 -13.36 -8.98 8.07
CA VAL A 36 -12.59 -9.63 7.00
C VAL A 36 -11.12 -9.74 7.40
N PRO A 37 -10.48 -10.92 7.34
CA PRO A 37 -9.08 -11.06 7.69
C PRO A 37 -8.14 -10.44 6.65
N THR A 38 -6.93 -10.10 7.09
CA THR A 38 -5.84 -9.77 6.19
C THR A 38 -5.14 -11.02 5.68
N ILE A 39 -4.48 -10.92 4.52
CA ILE A 39 -3.62 -11.99 4.01
C ILE A 39 -2.49 -12.33 4.99
N TYR A 40 -2.02 -11.36 5.78
CA TYR A 40 -0.97 -11.58 6.78
C TYR A 40 -1.47 -12.46 7.92
N GLU A 41 -2.68 -12.21 8.43
CA GLU A 41 -3.31 -13.05 9.45
C GLU A 41 -3.54 -14.47 8.94
N LEU A 42 -3.98 -14.63 7.69
CA LEU A 42 -4.15 -15.95 7.09
C LEU A 42 -2.81 -16.66 6.88
N MET A 43 -1.76 -15.95 6.45
CA MET A 43 -0.42 -16.53 6.31
C MET A 43 0.14 -17.04 7.63
N ASP A 44 -0.10 -16.31 8.72
CA ASP A 44 0.29 -16.74 10.06
C ASP A 44 -0.55 -17.93 10.54
N GLN A 45 -1.87 -17.89 10.35
CA GLN A 45 -2.78 -18.99 10.67
C GLN A 45 -2.42 -20.29 9.93
N HIS A 46 -2.06 -20.19 8.65
CA HIS A 46 -1.73 -21.34 7.80
C HIS A 46 -0.23 -21.67 7.78
N LYS A 47 0.59 -21.06 8.64
CA LYS A 47 2.04 -21.30 8.75
C LYS A 47 2.76 -21.22 7.39
N THR A 48 2.42 -20.20 6.59
CA THR A 48 3.06 -19.97 5.30
C THR A 48 4.57 -19.81 5.48
N THR A 49 5.33 -20.43 4.58
CA THR A 49 6.80 -20.38 4.61
C THR A 49 7.31 -18.95 4.48
N GLU A 50 8.49 -18.66 5.03
CA GLU A 50 9.12 -17.33 4.93
C GLU A 50 9.29 -16.89 3.48
N ALA A 51 9.63 -17.82 2.58
CA ALA A 51 9.72 -17.53 1.16
C ALA A 51 8.35 -17.14 0.54
N GLY A 52 7.25 -17.77 0.99
CA GLY A 52 5.88 -17.39 0.58
C GLY A 52 5.45 -16.04 1.13
N LYS A 53 5.80 -15.74 2.40
CA LYS A 53 5.55 -14.43 3.03
C LYS A 53 6.29 -13.31 2.31
N ARG A 54 7.57 -13.53 1.96
CA ARG A 54 8.38 -12.56 1.20
C ARG A 54 7.85 -12.34 -0.21
N LEU A 55 7.50 -13.41 -0.92
CA LEU A 55 6.89 -13.30 -2.25
C LEU A 55 5.59 -12.49 -2.20
N THR A 56 4.71 -12.80 -1.25
CA THR A 56 3.47 -12.05 -1.03
C THR A 56 3.76 -10.57 -0.76
N ARG A 57 4.76 -10.26 0.06
CA ARG A 57 5.17 -8.87 0.33
C ARG A 57 5.64 -8.19 -0.95
N VAL A 58 6.49 -8.81 -1.77
CA VAL A 58 6.96 -8.21 -3.03
C VAL A 58 5.81 -7.91 -3.99
N ILE A 59 4.89 -8.87 -4.17
CA ILE A 59 3.72 -8.71 -5.05
C ILE A 59 2.82 -7.58 -4.54
N LEU A 60 2.50 -7.56 -3.25
CA LEU A 60 1.58 -6.59 -2.68
C LEU A 60 2.20 -5.20 -2.53
N VAL A 61 3.52 -5.10 -2.36
CA VAL A 61 4.16 -3.78 -2.28
C VAL A 61 4.07 -3.04 -3.60
N ALA A 62 4.16 -3.71 -4.76
CA ALA A 62 3.90 -3.05 -6.04
C ALA A 62 2.52 -2.35 -6.07
N ALA A 63 1.51 -2.95 -5.44
CA ALA A 63 0.19 -2.34 -5.27
C ALA A 63 0.12 -1.30 -4.12
N THR A 64 1.04 -1.35 -3.15
CA THR A 64 1.03 -0.52 -1.93
C THR A 64 1.91 0.72 -2.02
N LEU A 65 2.93 0.75 -2.90
CA LEU A 65 3.75 1.95 -3.13
C LEU A 65 2.90 3.14 -3.60
N GLY A 66 1.67 2.87 -4.08
CA GLY A 66 0.65 3.86 -4.35
C GLY A 66 1.10 4.80 -5.46
N ARG A 67 1.43 6.03 -5.08
CA ARG A 67 1.90 7.08 -6.00
C ARG A 67 3.20 7.68 -5.44
N PRO A 68 4.34 6.98 -5.62
CA PRO A 68 5.60 7.44 -5.04
C PRO A 68 6.06 8.73 -5.73
N ILE A 69 6.51 9.68 -4.93
CA ILE A 69 7.20 10.89 -5.40
C ILE A 69 8.68 10.70 -5.11
N ALA A 70 9.50 10.75 -6.15
CA ALA A 70 10.94 10.59 -6.07
C ALA A 70 11.65 11.85 -6.56
N VAL A 71 12.89 12.03 -6.09
CA VAL A 71 13.79 13.10 -6.52
C VAL A 71 15.05 12.49 -7.15
N THR A 72 15.87 13.31 -7.79
CA THR A 72 17.09 12.86 -8.46
C THR A 72 18.13 12.32 -7.47
N PRO A 73 18.93 11.31 -7.87
CA PRO A 73 20.09 10.87 -7.10
C PRO A 73 21.06 12.03 -6.81
N GLY A 74 21.73 11.98 -5.65
CA GLY A 74 22.73 12.98 -5.27
C GLY A 74 22.18 14.31 -4.75
N ILE A 75 20.87 14.41 -4.50
CA ILE A 75 20.29 15.59 -3.86
C ILE A 75 20.95 15.82 -2.47
N PRO A 76 21.33 17.06 -2.14
CA PRO A 76 21.84 17.40 -0.81
C PRO A 76 20.87 16.97 0.32
N PRO A 77 21.37 16.41 1.45
CA PRO A 77 20.51 15.89 2.53
C PRO A 77 19.58 16.93 3.16
N ASP A 78 20.01 18.19 3.24
CA ASP A 78 19.22 19.33 3.72
C ASP A 78 18.01 19.59 2.80
N ARG A 79 18.20 19.52 1.48
CA ARG A 79 17.12 19.66 0.49
C ARG A 79 16.16 18.48 0.54
N LEU A 80 16.68 17.27 0.69
CA LEU A 80 15.83 16.09 0.85
C LEU A 80 14.92 16.21 2.08
N LYS A 81 15.50 16.61 3.21
CA LYS A 81 14.75 16.85 4.45
C LYS A 81 13.68 17.92 4.26
N LEU A 82 14.03 19.04 3.64
CA LEU A 82 13.08 20.12 3.33
C LEU A 82 11.89 19.63 2.50
N LEU A 83 12.13 18.84 1.44
CA LEU A 83 11.08 18.32 0.58
C LEU A 83 10.17 17.31 1.31
N ARG A 84 10.75 16.41 2.12
CA ARG A 84 9.98 15.47 2.96
C ARG A 84 9.07 16.21 3.95
N GLU A 85 9.60 17.22 4.62
CA GLU A 85 8.84 18.05 5.56
C GLU A 85 7.74 18.87 4.88
N ALA A 86 8.05 19.49 3.74
CA ALA A 86 7.10 20.26 2.96
C ALA A 86 5.93 19.38 2.50
N TYR A 87 6.20 18.18 2.00
CA TYR A 87 5.17 17.22 1.60
C TYR A 87 4.23 16.87 2.77
N LEU A 88 4.79 16.53 3.94
CA LEU A 88 3.98 16.21 5.12
C LEU A 88 3.16 17.40 5.63
N LYS A 89 3.67 18.64 5.48
CA LYS A 89 2.91 19.85 5.80
C LYS A 89 1.74 20.04 4.84
N THR A 90 1.96 19.87 3.54
CA THR A 90 0.89 19.96 2.52
C THR A 90 -0.24 18.96 2.80
N LEU A 91 0.08 17.74 3.21
CA LEU A 91 -0.95 16.74 3.55
C LEU A 91 -1.79 17.08 4.77
N LYS A 92 -1.33 18.02 5.61
CA LYS A 92 -2.07 18.53 6.77
C LYS A 92 -2.77 19.86 6.47
N ASP A 93 -2.63 20.39 5.27
CA ASP A 93 -3.24 21.64 4.88
C ASP A 93 -4.78 21.52 4.90
N PRO A 94 -5.50 22.41 5.60
CA PRO A 94 -6.95 22.32 5.73
C PRO A 94 -7.70 22.36 4.40
N GLU A 95 -7.21 23.11 3.41
CA GLU A 95 -7.85 23.21 2.10
C GLU A 95 -7.68 21.90 1.33
N LEU A 96 -6.49 21.29 1.37
CA LEU A 96 -6.28 19.98 0.78
C LEU A 96 -7.13 18.89 1.47
N VAL A 97 -7.22 18.92 2.80
CA VAL A 97 -8.05 17.98 3.56
C VAL A 97 -9.54 18.15 3.22
N ALA A 98 -10.01 19.38 3.03
CA ALA A 98 -11.39 19.64 2.61
C ALA A 98 -11.65 19.10 1.19
N GLU A 99 -10.72 19.33 0.26
CA GLU A 99 -10.82 18.86 -1.12
C GLU A 99 -10.84 17.34 -1.20
N THR A 100 -9.97 16.68 -0.45
CA THR A 100 -9.87 15.21 -0.47
C THR A 100 -11.12 14.54 0.08
N LYS A 101 -11.75 15.13 1.10
CA LYS A 101 -13.09 14.71 1.57
C LYS A 101 -14.16 14.92 0.50
N ARG A 102 -14.16 16.07 -0.19
CA ARG A 102 -15.10 16.37 -1.28
C ARG A 102 -15.00 15.35 -2.41
N GLN A 103 -13.77 15.01 -2.80
CA GLN A 103 -13.48 14.05 -3.86
C GLN A 103 -13.53 12.59 -3.39
N ARG A 104 -13.75 12.34 -2.08
CA ARG A 104 -13.69 11.01 -1.45
C ARG A 104 -12.37 10.28 -1.70
N TRP A 105 -11.27 11.03 -1.68
CA TRP A 105 -9.93 10.48 -1.78
C TRP A 105 -9.46 10.04 -0.39
N ASP A 106 -9.26 8.73 -0.23
CA ASP A 106 -8.57 8.18 0.93
C ASP A 106 -7.07 8.53 0.82
N ILE A 107 -6.59 9.45 1.66
CA ILE A 107 -5.16 9.74 1.81
C ILE A 107 -4.60 8.94 2.98
N ASP A 108 -3.65 8.06 2.69
CA ASP A 108 -2.87 7.31 3.67
C ASP A 108 -1.38 7.38 3.27
N PRO A 109 -0.66 8.46 3.65
CA PRO A 109 0.68 8.72 3.17
C PRO A 109 1.72 7.92 3.95
N LEU A 110 2.73 7.41 3.25
CA LEU A 110 3.96 6.93 3.88
C LEU A 110 4.94 8.10 4.05
N THR A 111 5.69 8.11 5.14
CA THR A 111 6.83 9.01 5.30
C THR A 111 7.93 8.65 4.30
N GLY A 112 8.83 9.60 4.04
CA GLY A 112 9.96 9.37 3.13
C GLY A 112 10.87 8.24 3.63
N GLU A 113 11.00 8.10 4.94
CA GLU A 113 11.77 7.07 5.63
C GLU A 113 11.12 5.68 5.49
N GLU A 114 9.80 5.59 5.73
CA GLU A 114 9.04 4.35 5.53
C GLU A 114 9.08 3.91 4.07
N MET A 115 8.96 4.86 3.14
CA MET A 115 9.05 4.63 1.71
C MET A 115 10.43 4.10 1.31
N GLU A 116 11.51 4.68 1.86
CA GLU A 116 12.88 4.24 1.61
C GLU A 116 13.13 2.83 2.15
N GLN A 117 12.66 2.55 3.37
CA GLN A 117 12.77 1.22 3.98
C GLN A 117 12.02 0.17 3.15
N LEU A 118 10.81 0.50 2.70
CA LEU A 118 9.99 -0.37 1.86
C LEU A 118 10.65 -0.64 0.50
N ALA A 119 11.21 0.38 -0.13
CA ALA A 119 11.93 0.23 -1.39
C ALA A 119 13.16 -0.67 -1.26
N LYS A 120 13.99 -0.48 -0.22
CA LYS A 120 15.15 -1.34 0.06
C LYS A 120 14.76 -2.78 0.25
N GLU A 121 13.67 -3.01 0.96
CA GLU A 121 13.19 -4.36 1.18
C GLU A 121 12.73 -5.04 -0.12
N VAL A 122 12.00 -4.36 -0.99
CA VAL A 122 11.54 -4.93 -2.26
C VAL A 122 12.69 -5.20 -3.23
N ILE A 123 13.72 -4.35 -3.22
CA ILE A 123 14.88 -4.53 -4.11
C ILE A 123 15.78 -5.65 -3.59
N ALA A 124 15.96 -5.79 -2.27
CA ALA A 124 16.83 -6.79 -1.66
C ALA A 124 16.13 -8.15 -1.47
N GLN A 125 15.77 -8.81 -2.57
CA GLN A 125 15.10 -10.12 -2.52
C GLN A 125 16.06 -11.29 -2.78
N PRO A 126 15.94 -12.40 -2.03
CA PRO A 126 16.70 -13.62 -2.31
C PRO A 126 16.41 -14.18 -3.70
N LYS A 127 17.39 -14.86 -4.30
CA LYS A 127 17.25 -15.49 -5.63
C LYS A 127 15.99 -16.35 -5.75
N GLU A 128 15.66 -17.13 -4.73
CA GLU A 128 14.45 -17.97 -4.70
C GLU A 128 13.15 -17.17 -4.89
N VAL A 129 13.05 -15.97 -4.29
CA VAL A 129 11.87 -15.10 -4.40
C VAL A 129 11.81 -14.48 -5.80
N ILE A 130 12.95 -14.08 -6.36
CA ILE A 130 13.05 -13.53 -7.72
C ILE A 130 12.59 -14.57 -8.76
N GLU A 131 13.05 -15.82 -8.64
CA GLU A 131 12.63 -16.89 -9.56
C GLU A 131 11.13 -17.19 -9.45
N ARG A 132 10.57 -17.20 -8.24
CA ARG A 132 9.10 -17.31 -8.08
C ARG A 132 8.35 -16.11 -8.66
N MET A 133 8.90 -14.91 -8.56
CA MET A 133 8.28 -13.71 -9.13
C MET A 133 8.25 -13.76 -10.66
N LYS A 134 9.31 -14.27 -11.32
CA LYS A 134 9.30 -14.48 -12.78
C LYS A 134 8.15 -15.39 -13.21
N TRP A 135 7.99 -16.53 -12.52
CA TRP A 135 6.87 -17.43 -12.75
C TRP A 135 5.50 -16.74 -12.57
N VAL A 136 5.32 -15.93 -11.51
CA VAL A 136 4.09 -15.15 -11.28
C VAL A 136 3.84 -14.12 -12.40
N LEU A 137 4.90 -13.52 -12.94
CA LEU A 137 4.83 -12.55 -14.03
C LEU A 137 4.72 -13.20 -15.42
N GLY A 138 4.70 -14.53 -15.49
CA GLY A 138 4.62 -15.27 -16.76
C GLY A 138 5.91 -15.25 -17.59
N ASN A 139 7.06 -14.98 -16.95
CA ASN A 139 8.40 -15.03 -17.55
C ASN A 139 9.18 -16.28 -17.14
#